data_AF-A0A7C4ZCK3-F1
#
_entry.id   AF-A0A7C4ZCK3-F1
#
_cell.length_a   1.000
_cell.length_b   1.000
_cell.length_c   1.000
_cell.angle_alpha   90.00
_cell.angle_beta   90.00
_cell.angle_gamma   90.00
#
_symmetry.space_group_name_H-M   'P 1'
#
loop_
_entity.id
_entity.type
_entity.pdbx_description
1 polymer ?
#
loop_
_entity_poly.entity_id
_entity_poly.type
_entity_poly.pdbx_seq_one_letter_code
_entity_poly.pdbx_strand_id
1 'polypeptide(L)'
;NQSLVWAARRAGLEAVLGNALEEDTLASLGADDAETLLAATTNPEVNVLAVAIAREEFHTARAYPVIDAAEKGVRPEMVERIGGRIAFGRPIDIRDWEHALNYEPVVSFTWEVPEGFVGGPVGELAVPDFLLPLVRLRGEEAEIVHAQQTWSRGERVVWLSRRPEEEARAALEGLGPRQEADAEA
;
A
#
# COMPACT_ATOMS: atom_id res chain seq x y z
N ASN A 1 -0.16 22.21 1.59
CA ASN A 1 0.88 21.31 1.06
C ASN A 1 2.31 21.71 1.46
N GLN A 2 2.69 22.99 1.49
CA GLN A 2 4.05 23.37 1.91
C GLN A 2 4.42 22.92 3.35
N SER A 3 3.46 22.92 4.27
CA SER A 3 3.62 22.38 5.63
C SER A 3 3.94 20.87 5.63
N LEU A 4 3.32 20.09 4.75
CA LEU A 4 3.54 18.65 4.62
C LEU A 4 4.94 18.35 4.07
N VAL A 5 5.39 19.11 3.07
CA VAL A 5 6.78 19.01 2.55
C VAL A 5 7.80 19.28 3.66
N TRP A 6 7.55 20.28 4.50
CA TRP A 6 8.42 20.59 5.62
C TRP A 6 8.43 19.48 6.68
N ALA A 7 7.27 18.91 6.99
CA ALA A 7 7.15 17.76 7.91
C ALA A 7 7.91 16.53 7.38
N ALA A 8 7.78 16.21 6.09
CA ALA A 8 8.50 15.10 5.46
C ALA A 8 10.03 15.30 5.55
N ARG A 9 10.52 16.50 5.24
CA ARG A 9 11.95 16.84 5.36
C ARG A 9 12.45 16.76 6.81
N ARG A 10 11.63 17.19 7.77
CA ARG A 10 11.90 17.06 9.20
C ARG A 10 11.97 15.59 9.66
N ALA A 11 11.28 14.69 8.98
CA ALA A 11 11.34 13.25 9.18
C ALA A 11 12.53 12.59 8.44
N GLY A 12 13.37 13.36 7.75
CA GLY A 12 14.55 12.86 7.03
C GLY A 12 14.27 12.43 5.60
N LEU A 13 13.09 12.71 5.05
CA LEU A 13 12.74 12.40 3.67
C LEU A 13 13.12 13.54 2.72
N GLU A 14 13.56 13.21 1.51
CA GLU A 14 13.60 14.15 0.41
C GLU A 14 12.17 14.40 -0.09
N ALA A 15 11.78 15.66 -0.20
CA ALA A 15 10.41 16.02 -0.60
C ALA A 15 10.40 17.36 -1.33
N VAL A 16 9.51 17.50 -2.31
CA VAL A 16 9.29 18.75 -3.06
C VAL A 16 7.81 19.11 -3.06
N LEU A 17 7.50 20.38 -3.33
CA LEU A 17 6.15 20.83 -3.61
C LEU A 17 5.98 20.83 -5.13
N GLY A 18 5.09 19.98 -5.65
CA GLY A 18 4.83 19.87 -7.08
C GLY A 18 3.61 19.02 -7.38
N ASN A 19 3.38 18.76 -8.67
CA ASN A 19 2.32 17.90 -9.16
C ASN A 19 2.91 16.56 -9.60
N ALA A 20 2.43 15.44 -9.03
CA ALA A 20 2.94 14.11 -9.36
C ALA A 20 2.60 13.65 -10.80
N LEU A 21 1.80 14.44 -11.53
CA LEU A 21 1.49 14.23 -12.94
C LEU A 21 2.43 14.99 -13.89
N GLU A 22 3.40 15.73 -13.36
CA GLU A 22 4.42 16.43 -14.13
C GLU A 22 5.75 15.67 -14.02
N GLU A 23 6.30 15.27 -15.17
CA GLU A 23 7.57 14.53 -15.25
C GLU A 23 8.71 15.28 -14.55
N ASP A 24 8.85 16.58 -14.77
CA ASP A 24 9.86 17.43 -14.12
C ASP A 24 9.80 17.35 -12.59
N THR A 25 8.59 17.22 -12.02
CA THR A 25 8.42 17.07 -10.57
C THR A 25 8.98 15.71 -10.11
N LEU A 26 8.66 14.62 -10.82
CA LEU A 26 9.14 13.28 -10.48
C LEU A 26 10.65 13.14 -10.69
N ALA A 27 11.17 13.65 -11.80
CA ALA A 27 12.61 13.67 -12.12
C ALA A 27 13.40 14.43 -11.05
N SER A 28 12.87 15.54 -10.53
CA SER A 28 13.51 16.31 -9.45
C SER A 28 13.67 15.54 -8.13
N LEU A 29 12.94 14.44 -7.95
CA LEU A 29 13.02 13.51 -6.82
C LEU A 29 13.79 12.22 -7.17
N GLY A 30 14.47 12.17 -8.32
CA GLY A 30 15.25 11.01 -8.74
C GLY A 30 14.41 9.83 -9.24
N ALA A 31 13.24 10.09 -9.83
CA ALA A 31 12.40 9.04 -10.41
C ALA A 31 13.13 8.20 -11.48
N ASP A 32 14.10 8.78 -12.20
CA ASP A 32 14.93 8.09 -13.19
C ASP A 32 15.73 6.91 -12.60
N ASP A 33 16.13 7.02 -11.33
CA ASP A 33 16.91 5.99 -10.61
C ASP A 33 16.02 5.16 -9.66
N ALA A 34 14.75 5.50 -9.54
CA ALA A 34 13.84 4.87 -8.59
C ALA A 34 13.36 3.50 -9.10
N GLU A 35 13.62 2.46 -8.32
CA GLU A 35 13.10 1.13 -8.62
C GLU A 35 11.61 0.99 -8.30
N THR A 36 11.14 1.75 -7.30
CA THR A 36 9.77 1.66 -6.76
C THR A 36 9.10 3.02 -6.69
N LEU A 37 7.85 3.10 -7.16
CA LEU A 37 6.96 4.24 -6.97
C LEU A 37 5.67 3.81 -6.24
N LEU A 38 5.29 4.55 -5.21
CA LEU A 38 4.02 4.40 -4.50
C LEU A 38 3.24 5.71 -4.62
N ALA A 39 2.06 5.67 -5.24
CA ALA A 39 1.20 6.83 -5.37
C ALA A 39 0.01 6.71 -4.40
N ALA A 40 -0.02 7.58 -3.39
CA ALA A 40 -0.98 7.53 -2.30
C ALA A 40 -1.60 8.91 -2.05
N THR A 41 -2.71 9.18 -2.74
CA THR A 41 -3.56 10.35 -2.51
C THR A 41 -5.02 9.91 -2.37
N THR A 42 -5.87 10.81 -1.87
CA THR A 42 -7.33 10.63 -1.80
C THR A 42 -8.02 10.58 -3.16
N ASN A 43 -7.29 10.83 -4.26
CA ASN A 43 -7.80 10.69 -5.61
C ASN A 43 -7.14 9.48 -6.29
N PRO A 44 -7.85 8.35 -6.47
CA PRO A 44 -7.28 7.16 -7.07
C PRO A 44 -6.90 7.36 -8.55
N GLU A 45 -7.56 8.25 -9.30
CA GLU A 45 -7.20 8.53 -10.69
C GLU A 45 -5.83 9.20 -10.79
N VAL A 46 -5.53 10.14 -9.88
CA VAL A 46 -4.20 10.76 -9.78
C VAL A 46 -3.16 9.70 -9.46
N ASN A 47 -3.46 8.75 -8.57
CA ASN A 47 -2.53 7.68 -8.21
C ASN A 47 -2.21 6.78 -9.40
N VAL A 48 -3.23 6.40 -10.18
CA VAL A 48 -3.08 5.58 -11.40
C VAL A 48 -2.29 6.32 -12.47
N LEU A 49 -2.58 7.60 -12.70
CA LEU A 49 -1.88 8.37 -13.73
C LEU A 49 -0.41 8.64 -13.37
N ALA A 50 -0.11 8.92 -12.09
CA ALA A 50 1.27 9.03 -11.63
C ALA A 50 2.06 7.73 -11.84
N VAL A 51 1.42 6.58 -11.58
CA VAL A 51 1.99 5.25 -11.88
C VAL A 51 2.21 5.05 -13.37
N ALA A 52 1.27 5.48 -14.23
CA ALA A 52 1.43 5.37 -15.67
C ALA A 52 2.66 6.18 -16.15
N ILE A 53 2.80 7.43 -15.72
CA ILE A 53 3.95 8.28 -16.03
C ILE A 53 5.26 7.64 -15.55
N ALA A 54 5.30 7.13 -14.31
CA ALA A 54 6.46 6.43 -13.78
C ALA A 54 6.90 5.22 -14.63
N ARG A 55 5.92 4.48 -15.16
CA ARG A 55 6.16 3.30 -16.00
C ARG A 55 6.59 3.65 -17.41
N GLU A 56 5.97 4.68 -18.00
CA GLU A 56 6.16 5.07 -19.39
C GLU A 56 7.44 5.89 -19.57
N GLU A 57 7.67 6.89 -18.72
CA GLU A 57 8.76 7.86 -18.87
C GLU A 57 10.03 7.47 -18.10
N PHE A 58 9.86 6.89 -16.90
CA PHE A 58 10.99 6.55 -16.01
C PHE A 58 11.30 5.06 -15.96
N HIS A 59 10.52 4.23 -16.66
CA HIS A 59 10.65 2.77 -16.68
C HIS A 59 10.71 2.13 -15.27
N THR A 60 10.07 2.75 -14.27
CA THR A 60 10.09 2.30 -12.87
C THR A 60 9.65 0.84 -12.78
N ALA A 61 10.48 -0.03 -12.21
CA ALA A 61 10.25 -1.47 -12.23
C ALA A 61 9.00 -1.89 -11.44
N ARG A 62 8.73 -1.23 -10.32
CA ARG A 62 7.66 -1.57 -9.37
C ARG A 62 6.82 -0.33 -9.08
N ALA A 63 5.56 -0.29 -9.52
CA ALA A 63 4.72 0.88 -9.34
C ALA A 63 3.36 0.53 -8.73
N TYR A 64 2.99 1.22 -7.65
CA TYR A 64 1.88 0.86 -6.77
C TYR A 64 0.92 2.03 -6.57
N PRO A 65 -0.25 2.05 -7.21
CA PRO A 65 -1.29 3.01 -6.86
C PRO A 65 -2.07 2.49 -5.65
N VAL A 66 -2.30 3.37 -4.67
CA VAL A 66 -3.34 3.15 -3.66
C VAL A 66 -4.69 3.42 -4.30
N ILE A 67 -5.62 2.47 -4.16
CA ILE A 67 -7.00 2.62 -4.64
C ILE A 67 -7.89 2.87 -3.44
N ASP A 68 -8.71 3.92 -3.51
CA ASP A 68 -9.67 4.23 -2.46
C ASP A 68 -10.91 3.33 -2.60
N ALA A 69 -11.29 2.61 -1.54
CA ALA A 69 -12.47 1.75 -1.52
C ALA A 69 -13.79 2.53 -1.68
N ALA A 70 -13.82 3.81 -1.28
CA ALA A 70 -15.01 4.65 -1.35
C ALA A 70 -15.26 5.21 -2.77
N GLU A 71 -14.25 5.23 -3.63
CA GLU A 71 -14.30 5.90 -4.93
C GLU A 71 -14.54 4.91 -6.07
N LYS A 72 -15.68 5.08 -6.75
CA LYS A 72 -16.04 4.27 -7.94
C LYS A 72 -15.44 4.90 -9.20
N GLY A 73 -14.15 4.71 -9.44
CA GLY A 73 -13.47 5.28 -10.62
C GLY A 73 -12.43 4.38 -11.25
N VAL A 74 -11.63 3.70 -10.42
CA VAL A 74 -10.54 2.85 -10.89
C VAL A 74 -10.91 1.38 -10.72
N ARG A 75 -10.84 0.62 -11.82
CA ARG A 75 -10.99 -0.84 -11.78
C ARG A 75 -9.61 -1.51 -11.78
N PRO A 76 -9.44 -2.69 -11.17
CA PRO A 76 -8.16 -3.40 -11.13
C PRO A 76 -7.51 -3.61 -12.51
N GLU A 77 -8.30 -3.87 -13.55
CA GLU A 77 -7.78 -4.12 -14.90
C GLU A 77 -7.12 -2.87 -15.50
N MET A 78 -7.52 -1.67 -15.06
CA MET A 78 -6.88 -0.42 -15.48
C MET A 78 -5.45 -0.33 -14.93
N VAL A 79 -5.26 -0.73 -13.68
CA VAL A 79 -3.94 -0.74 -13.01
C VAL A 79 -3.02 -1.77 -13.67
N GLU A 80 -3.54 -2.96 -13.97
CA GLU A 80 -2.76 -4.02 -14.64
C GLU A 80 -2.33 -3.61 -16.06
N ARG A 81 -3.20 -2.93 -16.82
CA ARG A 81 -2.91 -2.48 -18.18
C ARG A 81 -1.74 -1.50 -18.26
N ILE A 82 -1.54 -0.68 -17.23
CA ILE A 82 -0.39 0.24 -17.12
C ILE A 82 0.82 -0.41 -16.43
N GLY A 83 0.77 -1.71 -16.13
CA GLY A 83 1.84 -2.44 -15.45
C GLY A 83 2.01 -2.10 -13.98
N GLY A 84 1.00 -1.50 -13.35
CA GLY A 84 0.97 -1.22 -11.91
C GLY A 84 0.46 -2.42 -11.09
N ARG A 85 0.58 -2.33 -9.77
CA ARG A 85 0.07 -3.32 -8.81
C ARG A 85 -0.65 -2.62 -7.67
N ILE A 86 -1.91 -2.96 -7.39
CA ILE A 86 -2.67 -2.31 -6.31
C ILE A 86 -1.93 -2.45 -4.99
N ALA A 87 -1.63 -1.31 -4.36
CA ALA A 87 -0.94 -1.26 -3.08
C ALA A 87 -1.79 -1.87 -1.96
N PHE A 88 -1.10 -2.39 -0.93
CA PHE A 88 -1.66 -2.93 0.31
C PHE A 88 -2.61 -4.12 0.13
N GLY A 89 -2.54 -4.79 -1.02
CA GLY A 89 -3.31 -6.00 -1.31
C GLY A 89 -4.74 -5.75 -1.77
N ARG A 90 -5.33 -4.59 -1.44
CA ARG A 90 -6.74 -4.27 -1.68
C ARG A 90 -6.98 -2.77 -1.72
N PRO A 91 -8.12 -2.30 -2.27
CA PRO A 91 -8.59 -0.95 -2.02
C PRO A 91 -8.76 -0.68 -0.51
N ILE A 92 -8.45 0.53 -0.08
CA ILE A 92 -8.53 0.95 1.33
C ILE A 92 -9.24 2.31 1.44
N ASP A 93 -9.90 2.59 2.56
CA ASP A 93 -10.36 3.96 2.82
C ASP A 93 -9.19 4.82 3.31
N ILE A 94 -8.56 5.55 2.38
CA ILE A 94 -7.38 6.36 2.68
C ILE A 94 -7.72 7.55 3.60
N ARG A 95 -8.97 8.05 3.57
CA ARG A 95 -9.41 9.17 4.42
C ARG A 95 -9.57 8.70 5.87
N ASP A 96 -10.14 7.51 6.06
CA ASP A 96 -10.27 6.87 7.37
C ASP A 96 -8.90 6.54 7.97
N TRP A 97 -7.96 6.02 7.17
CA TRP A 97 -6.57 5.80 7.61
C TRP A 97 -5.82 7.11 7.90
N GLU A 98 -5.99 8.14 7.08
CA GLU A 98 -5.41 9.47 7.35
C GLU A 98 -5.96 10.06 8.65
N HIS A 99 -7.27 9.95 8.90
CA HIS A 99 -7.88 10.39 10.15
C HIS A 99 -7.27 9.65 11.34
N ALA A 100 -7.24 8.32 11.30
CA ALA A 100 -6.72 7.50 12.38
C ALA A 100 -5.25 7.83 12.68
N LEU A 101 -4.39 7.97 11.65
CA LEU A 101 -2.98 8.31 11.83
C LEU A 101 -2.75 9.67 12.51
N ASN A 102 -3.69 10.62 12.36
CA ASN A 102 -3.57 11.95 12.94
C ASN A 102 -4.19 12.07 14.34
N TYR A 103 -5.20 11.25 14.66
CA TYR A 103 -6.06 11.47 15.83
C TYR A 103 -6.26 10.24 16.73
N GLU A 104 -5.82 9.05 16.32
CA GLU A 104 -6.05 7.79 17.03
C GLU A 104 -4.72 7.07 17.35
N PRO A 105 -4.70 6.16 18.35
CA PRO A 105 -3.54 5.36 18.66
C PRO A 105 -3.35 4.23 17.64
N VAL A 106 -2.78 4.56 16.48
CA VAL A 106 -2.36 3.57 15.47
C VAL A 106 -1.04 2.94 15.89
N VAL A 107 -0.97 1.60 15.87
CA VAL A 107 0.24 0.83 16.15
C VAL A 107 0.81 0.21 14.88
N SER A 108 2.13 0.11 14.82
CA SER A 108 2.86 -0.60 13.78
C SER A 108 3.58 -1.79 14.40
N PHE A 109 3.48 -2.95 13.78
CA PHE A 109 4.16 -4.16 14.25
C PHE A 109 4.57 -5.06 13.08
N THR A 110 5.53 -5.94 13.34
CA THR A 110 5.95 -6.97 12.38
C THR A 110 5.34 -8.31 12.77
N TRP A 111 4.79 -9.00 11.79
CA TRP A 111 4.25 -10.35 11.90
C TRP A 111 5.06 -11.31 11.03
N GLU A 112 5.47 -12.43 11.60
CA GLU A 112 6.16 -13.50 10.88
C GLU A 112 5.14 -14.52 10.38
N VAL A 113 5.22 -14.87 9.10
CA VAL A 113 4.30 -15.82 8.47
C VAL A 113 4.55 -17.22 9.07
N PRO A 114 3.55 -17.83 9.74
CA PRO A 114 3.73 -19.09 10.44
C PRO A 114 3.85 -20.28 9.49
N GLU A 115 4.43 -21.38 9.97
CA GLU A 115 4.68 -22.61 9.20
C GLU A 115 3.41 -23.27 8.64
N GLY A 116 2.25 -23.06 9.26
CA GLY A 116 0.95 -23.56 8.84
C GLY A 116 0.10 -22.57 8.04
N PHE A 117 0.64 -21.41 7.62
CA PHE A 117 -0.12 -20.44 6.83
C PHE A 117 -0.44 -21.01 5.45
N VAL A 118 -1.72 -21.36 5.24
CA VAL A 118 -2.25 -21.78 3.94
C VAL A 118 -3.00 -20.60 3.34
N GLY A 119 -2.25 -19.65 2.78
CA GLY A 119 -2.78 -18.48 2.10
C GLY A 119 -2.73 -18.59 0.58
N GLY A 120 -3.61 -17.85 -0.09
CA GLY A 120 -3.54 -17.59 -1.52
C GLY A 120 -2.87 -16.23 -1.82
N PRO A 121 -3.17 -15.64 -2.98
CA PRO A 121 -2.85 -14.24 -3.25
C PRO A 121 -3.37 -13.32 -2.13
N VAL A 122 -2.58 -12.33 -1.72
CA VAL A 122 -2.93 -11.40 -0.64
C VAL A 122 -4.27 -10.71 -0.88
N GLY A 123 -4.60 -10.41 -2.13
CA GLY A 123 -5.89 -9.79 -2.50
C GLY A 123 -7.10 -10.66 -2.17
N GLU A 124 -6.91 -11.98 -2.04
CA GLU A 124 -7.96 -12.94 -1.69
C GLU A 124 -8.03 -13.20 -0.19
N LEU A 125 -7.16 -12.62 0.63
CA LEU A 125 -7.20 -12.78 2.08
C LEU A 125 -8.32 -11.94 2.70
N ALA A 126 -8.99 -12.49 3.72
CA ALA A 126 -9.93 -11.79 4.59
C ALA A 126 -9.16 -10.99 5.64
N VAL A 127 -8.70 -9.80 5.25
CA VAL A 127 -8.02 -8.85 6.14
C VAL A 127 -9.06 -7.90 6.75
N PRO A 128 -9.19 -7.80 8.09
CA PRO A 128 -10.06 -6.81 8.72
C PRO A 128 -9.72 -5.36 8.36
N ASP A 129 -10.69 -4.46 8.26
CA ASP A 129 -10.46 -3.05 7.83
C ASP A 129 -9.66 -2.20 8.82
N PHE A 130 -9.52 -2.65 10.07
CA PHE A 130 -8.63 -2.02 11.03
C PHE A 130 -7.17 -2.45 10.87
N LEU A 131 -6.87 -3.40 9.97
CA LEU A 131 -5.53 -3.89 9.63
C LEU A 131 -5.13 -3.51 8.21
N LEU A 132 -3.90 -3.03 8.07
CA LEU A 132 -3.31 -2.66 6.79
C LEU A 132 -1.91 -3.27 6.64
N PRO A 133 -1.70 -4.22 5.71
CA PRO A 133 -0.38 -4.73 5.43
C PRO A 133 0.38 -3.72 4.55
N LEU A 134 1.53 -3.25 5.01
CA LEU A 134 2.31 -2.23 4.30
C LEU A 134 3.39 -2.84 3.42
N VAL A 135 4.29 -3.61 4.03
CA VAL A 135 5.53 -4.05 3.41
C VAL A 135 5.79 -5.50 3.78
N ARG A 136 6.11 -6.33 2.78
CA ARG A 136 6.67 -7.66 2.96
C ARG A 136 8.19 -7.57 2.96
N LEU A 137 8.81 -8.26 3.91
CA LEU A 137 10.25 -8.37 4.09
C LEU A 137 10.68 -9.81 3.82
N ARG A 138 11.57 -10.00 2.83
CA ARG A 138 12.18 -11.29 2.48
C ARG A 138 13.69 -11.14 2.45
N GLY A 139 14.36 -11.61 3.51
CA GLY A 139 15.78 -11.33 3.69
C GLY A 139 16.04 -9.84 3.85
N GLU A 140 16.83 -9.26 2.94
CA GLU A 140 17.10 -7.81 2.87
C GLU A 140 16.14 -7.07 1.92
N GLU A 141 15.31 -7.79 1.17
CA GLU A 141 14.35 -7.17 0.24
C GLU A 141 13.10 -6.70 0.98
N ALA A 142 12.70 -5.46 0.69
CA ALA A 142 11.43 -4.88 1.07
C ALA A 142 10.57 -4.64 -0.18
N GLU A 143 9.30 -5.04 -0.12
CA GLU A 143 8.35 -4.83 -1.20
C GLU A 143 7.01 -4.39 -0.63
N ILE A 144 6.41 -3.37 -1.25
CA ILE A 144 5.03 -2.97 -0.92
C ILE A 144 4.12 -4.17 -1.08
N VAL A 145 3.25 -4.40 -0.10
CA VAL A 145 2.28 -5.48 -0.20
C VAL A 145 1.35 -5.21 -1.37
N HIS A 146 1.08 -6.20 -2.22
CA HIS A 146 0.16 -6.05 -3.36
C HIS A 146 -0.67 -7.31 -3.58
N ALA A 147 -1.78 -7.17 -4.31
CA ALA A 147 -2.83 -8.19 -4.38
C ALA A 147 -2.35 -9.56 -4.87
N GLN A 148 -1.40 -9.57 -5.82
CA GLN A 148 -0.87 -10.80 -6.43
C GLN A 148 0.27 -11.45 -5.63
N GLN A 149 0.73 -10.86 -4.51
CA GLN A 149 1.75 -11.50 -3.69
C GLN A 149 1.20 -12.76 -3.02
N THR A 150 2.07 -13.73 -2.82
CA THR A 150 1.83 -14.88 -1.94
C THR A 150 2.89 -14.87 -0.87
N TRP A 151 2.49 -15.03 0.39
CA TRP A 151 3.42 -15.04 1.51
C TRP A 151 3.84 -16.45 1.87
N SER A 152 5.13 -16.62 2.10
CA SER A 152 5.75 -17.88 2.49
C SER A 152 6.22 -17.84 3.95
N ARG A 153 6.30 -19.02 4.57
CA ARG A 153 6.84 -19.18 5.92
C ARG A 153 8.15 -18.40 6.12
N GLY A 154 8.26 -17.72 7.26
CA GLY A 154 9.47 -17.00 7.68
C GLY A 154 9.66 -15.65 6.98
N GLU A 155 8.82 -15.33 5.98
CA GLU A 155 8.68 -13.95 5.54
C GLU A 155 8.02 -13.13 6.66
N ARG A 156 8.35 -11.84 6.69
CA ARG A 156 7.81 -10.91 7.68
C ARG A 156 6.97 -9.86 6.98
N VAL A 157 5.84 -9.49 7.56
CA VAL A 157 4.97 -8.44 7.03
C VAL A 157 4.84 -7.35 8.09
N VAL A 158 5.05 -6.11 7.69
CA VAL A 158 4.83 -4.93 8.51
C VAL A 158 3.37 -4.51 8.38
N TRP A 159 2.69 -4.38 9.51
CA TRP A 159 1.27 -4.05 9.60
C TRP A 159 1.05 -2.73 10.33
N LEU A 160 0.05 -1.97 9.90
CA LEU A 160 -0.60 -0.97 10.74
C LEU A 160 -1.91 -1.52 11.30
N SER A 161 -2.22 -1.12 12.52
CA SER A 161 -3.47 -1.44 13.19
C SER A 161 -4.06 -0.22 13.89
N ARG A 162 -5.36 -0.01 13.71
CA ARG A 162 -6.16 0.95 14.50
C ARG A 162 -6.66 0.36 15.82
N ARG A 163 -6.39 -0.92 16.06
CA ARG A 163 -6.61 -1.65 17.32
C ARG A 163 -5.28 -1.92 18.03
N PRO A 164 -5.28 -2.13 19.36
CA PRO A 164 -4.07 -2.53 20.08
C PRO A 164 -3.40 -3.76 19.45
N GLU A 165 -2.08 -3.87 19.57
CA GLU A 165 -1.29 -4.92 18.92
C GLU A 165 -1.75 -6.34 19.30
N GLU A 166 -2.21 -6.56 20.54
CA GLU A 166 -2.73 -7.85 20.99
C GLU A 166 -3.97 -8.29 20.20
N GLU A 167 -4.95 -7.39 20.02
CA GLU A 167 -6.17 -7.63 19.23
C GLU A 167 -5.83 -7.81 17.75
N ALA A 168 -4.91 -7.00 17.23
CA ALA A 168 -4.39 -7.09 15.88
C ALA A 168 -3.75 -8.45 15.59
N ARG A 169 -2.91 -8.95 16.49
CA ARG A 169 -2.25 -10.26 16.36
C ARG A 169 -3.25 -11.41 16.44
N ALA A 170 -4.22 -11.34 17.35
CA ALA A 170 -5.28 -12.34 17.45
C ALA A 170 -6.09 -12.43 16.14
N ALA A 171 -6.37 -11.30 15.49
CA ALA A 171 -7.04 -11.29 14.19
C ALA A 171 -6.20 -11.94 13.07
N LEU A 172 -4.87 -11.82 13.12
CA LEU A 172 -3.97 -12.46 12.15
C LEU A 172 -3.88 -13.99 12.31
N GLU A 173 -4.22 -14.55 13.47
CA GLU A 173 -4.30 -16.01 13.66
C GLU A 173 -5.43 -16.64 12.81
N GLY A 174 -6.50 -15.87 12.57
CA GLY A 174 -7.61 -16.25 11.70
C GLY A 174 -7.43 -15.86 10.24
N LEU A 175 -6.28 -15.32 9.84
CA LEU A 175 -6.06 -14.84 8.49
C LEU A 175 -6.07 -16.00 7.49
N GLY A 176 -7.01 -15.95 6.55
CA GLY A 176 -7.17 -16.95 5.49
C GLY A 176 -7.90 -16.37 4.28
N PRO A 177 -8.22 -17.20 3.27
CA PRO A 177 -9.00 -16.76 2.11
C PRO A 177 -10.37 -16.21 2.53
N ARG A 178 -10.84 -15.17 1.83
CA ARG A 178 -12.20 -14.65 1.98
C ARG A 178 -13.21 -15.76 1.71
N GLN A 179 -14.21 -15.89 2.57
CA GLN A 179 -15.33 -16.80 2.30
C GLN A 179 -16.39 -16.06 1.47
N GLU A 180 -17.15 -16.76 0.63
CA GLU A 180 -18.16 -16.16 -0.27
C GLU A 180 -19.21 -15.29 0.49
N ALA A 181 -19.40 -15.50 1.79
CA ALA A 181 -20.31 -14.72 2.63
C ALA A 181 -19.83 -13.28 2.94
N ASP A 182 -18.53 -12.98 2.77
CA ASP A 182 -17.96 -11.66 3.06
C ASP A 182 -18.08 -10.67 1.90
N ALA A 183 -18.58 -11.11 0.74
CA ALA A 183 -18.68 -10.31 -0.48
C ALA A 183 -19.98 -9.47 -0.61
N GLU A 184 -20.94 -9.66 0.30
CA GLU A 184 -22.27 -9.00 0.27
C GLU A 184 -22.50 -7.98 1.40
N ALA A 185 -21.49 -7.67 2.22
CA ALA A 185 -21.60 -6.71 3.33
C ALA A 185 -21.10 -5.31 2.96
#